data_AF-A0A6J7MCM1-F1
#
_entry.id   AF-A0A6J7MCM1-F1
#
_cell.length_a   1.000
_cell.length_b   1.000
_cell.length_c   1.000
_cell.angle_alpha   90.00
_cell.angle_beta   90.00
_cell.angle_gamma   90.00
#
_symmetry.space_group_name_H-M   'P 1'
#
loop_
_entity.id
_entity.type
_entity.pdbx_description
1 polymer ?
#
loop_
_entity_poly.entity_id
_entity_poly.type
_entity_poly.pdbx_seq_one_letter_code
_entity_poly.pdbx_strand_id
1 'polypeptide(L)'
;MGYTGLGVGTTRFGAATMLDLLDGVETERTQLKMVQKKPIPFPPEPFRYIFIRITQWSINQADKHRGKRNLWLRTLDKLGLGFDS
;
A
#
# COMPACT_ATOMS: atom_id res chain seq x y z
N MET A 1 -12.46 16.20 25.50
CA MET A 1 -11.15 15.74 25.01
C MET A 1 -11.37 15.12 23.64
N GLY A 2 -10.92 15.79 22.57
CA GLY A 2 -11.12 15.32 21.19
C GLY A 2 -9.81 14.78 20.64
N TYR A 3 -9.83 13.55 20.13
CA TYR A 3 -8.70 13.01 19.38
C TYR A 3 -8.81 13.53 17.94
N THR A 4 -7.89 14.39 17.53
CA THR A 4 -7.76 14.85 16.15
C THR A 4 -6.62 14.11 15.47
N GLY A 5 -6.82 13.68 14.24
CA GLY A 5 -5.82 12.96 13.45
C GLY A 5 -6.42 12.31 12.23
N LEU A 6 -5.64 12.20 11.14
CA LEU A 6 -6.07 11.55 9.90
C LEU A 6 -6.58 10.11 10.15
N GLY A 7 -5.99 9.41 11.14
CA GLY A 7 -6.42 8.09 11.57
C GLY A 7 -7.83 8.04 12.18
N VAL A 8 -8.26 9.09 12.88
CA VAL A 8 -9.58 9.13 13.53
C VAL A 8 -10.68 9.35 12.48
N GLY A 9 -10.44 10.24 11.52
CA GLY A 9 -11.37 10.48 10.41
C GLY A 9 -11.52 9.26 9.49
N THR A 10 -10.41 8.61 9.15
CA THR A 10 -10.40 7.38 8.33
C THR A 10 -11.11 6.22 9.02
N THR A 11 -10.89 6.02 10.32
CA THR A 11 -11.57 4.95 11.08
C THR A 11 -13.08 5.19 11.16
N ARG A 12 -13.51 6.44 11.42
CA ARG A 12 -14.93 6.80 11.42
C ARG A 12 -15.58 6.55 10.06
N PHE A 13 -14.90 6.96 8.99
CA PHE A 13 -15.36 6.73 7.63
C PHE A 13 -15.52 5.23 7.35
N GLY A 14 -14.49 4.42 7.64
CA GLY A 14 -14.52 2.97 7.43
C GLY A 14 -15.64 2.28 8.23
N ALA A 15 -15.86 2.68 9.48
CA ALA A 15 -16.93 2.14 10.31
C ALA A 15 -18.32 2.45 9.73
N ALA A 16 -18.55 3.69 9.28
CA ALA A 16 -19.82 4.07 8.65
C ALA A 16 -20.06 3.29 7.34
N THR A 17 -19.04 3.17 6.49
CA THR A 17 -19.12 2.37 5.26
C THR A 17 -19.40 0.90 5.56
N MET A 18 -18.80 0.34 6.61
CA MET A 18 -19.04 -1.05 7.01
C MET A 18 -20.50 -1.28 7.44
N LEU A 19 -21.07 -0.34 8.21
CA LEU A 19 -22.49 -0.42 8.61
C LEU A 19 -23.41 -0.32 7.39
N ASP A 20 -23.17 0.64 6.48
CA ASP A 20 -23.95 0.78 5.24
C ASP A 20 -23.92 -0.52 4.40
N LEU A 21 -22.75 -1.18 4.32
CA LEU A 21 -22.61 -2.47 3.62
C LEU A 21 -23.32 -3.63 4.33
N LEU A 22 -23.34 -3.66 5.66
CA LEU A 22 -24.05 -4.68 6.45
C LEU A 22 -25.57 -4.51 6.35
N ASP A 23 -26.04 -3.27 6.33
CA ASP A 23 -27.46 -2.93 6.19
C ASP A 23 -27.95 -3.01 4.73
N GLY A 24 -27.04 -3.23 3.77
CA GLY A 24 -27.36 -3.31 2.35
C GLY A 24 -27.81 -1.98 1.74
N VAL A 25 -27.44 -0.85 2.36
CA VAL A 25 -27.83 0.49 1.91
C VAL A 25 -26.81 1.01 0.90
N GLU A 26 -27.29 1.42 -0.27
CA GLU A 26 -26.46 2.13 -1.24
C GLU A 26 -26.30 3.60 -0.82
N THR A 27 -25.07 3.99 -0.52
CA THR A 27 -24.69 5.36 -0.16
C THR A 27 -23.52 5.81 -1.01
N GLU A 28 -23.25 7.11 -1.06
CA GLU A 28 -22.06 7.65 -1.75
C GLU A 28 -20.76 7.00 -1.25
N ARG A 29 -20.72 6.57 0.02
CA ARG A 29 -19.53 5.94 0.62
C ARG A 29 -19.34 4.51 0.13
N THR A 30 -20.42 3.74 -0.02
CA THR A 30 -20.34 2.34 -0.50
C THR A 30 -20.06 2.29 -2.01
N GLN A 31 -20.42 3.34 -2.75
CA GLN A 31 -20.14 3.44 -4.18
C GLN A 31 -18.71 3.88 -4.54
N LEU A 32 -17.82 4.14 -3.57
CA LEU A 32 -16.44 4.50 -3.89
C LEU A 32 -15.65 3.32 -4.48
N LYS A 33 -14.82 3.60 -5.50
CA LYS A 33 -13.96 2.58 -6.14
C LYS A 33 -13.06 1.85 -5.15
N MET A 34 -12.58 2.55 -4.11
CA MET A 34 -11.76 1.97 -3.04
C MET A 34 -12.51 0.91 -2.22
N VAL A 35 -13.82 1.08 -2.07
CA VAL A 35 -14.68 0.15 -1.30
C VAL A 35 -15.11 -1.02 -2.18
N GLN A 36 -15.46 -0.74 -3.44
CA GLN A 36 -15.94 -1.77 -4.37
C GLN A 36 -14.84 -2.67 -4.95
N LYS A 37 -13.60 -2.19 -5.01
CA LYS A 37 -12.50 -2.93 -5.66
C LYS A 37 -11.59 -3.57 -4.61
N LYS A 38 -11.40 -4.89 -4.72
CA LYS A 38 -10.39 -5.59 -3.90
C LYS A 38 -9.00 -5.03 -4.18
N PRO A 39 -8.17 -4.82 -3.14
CA PRO A 39 -6.78 -4.47 -3.33
C PRO A 39 -6.06 -5.58 -4.10
N ILE A 40 -4.99 -5.22 -4.79
CA ILE A 40 -4.16 -6.19 -5.52
C ILE A 40 -3.63 -7.20 -4.49
N PRO A 41 -3.90 -8.51 -4.67
CA PRO A 41 -3.41 -9.51 -3.74
C PRO A 41 -1.88 -9.48 -3.72
N PHE A 42 -1.32 -9.61 -2.52
CA PHE A 42 0.13 -9.70 -2.39
C PHE A 42 0.62 -10.96 -3.14
N PRO A 43 1.75 -10.91 -3.89
CA PRO A 43 2.22 -12.06 -4.66
C PRO A 43 2.40 -13.29 -3.76
N PRO A 44 2.02 -14.50 -4.24
CA PRO A 44 2.16 -15.73 -3.46
C PRO A 44 3.64 -16.07 -3.24
N GLU A 45 3.92 -16.90 -2.24
CA GLU A 45 5.23 -17.53 -2.09
C GLU A 45 5.46 -18.55 -3.23
N PRO A 46 6.69 -18.72 -3.75
CA PRO A 46 7.98 -18.19 -3.27
C PRO A 46 8.37 -16.82 -3.84
N PHE A 47 7.58 -16.25 -4.75
CA PHE A 47 7.90 -14.98 -5.43
C PHE A 47 8.06 -13.84 -4.43
N ARG A 48 7.16 -13.71 -3.45
CA ARG A 48 7.26 -12.74 -2.35
C ARG A 48 8.65 -12.74 -1.70
N TYR A 49 9.14 -13.93 -1.33
CA TYR A 49 10.42 -14.07 -0.66
C TYR A 49 11.59 -13.62 -1.55
N ILE A 50 11.59 -14.06 -2.82
CA ILE A 50 12.61 -13.70 -3.80
C ILE A 50 12.62 -12.18 -4.00
N PHE A 51 11.48 -11.56 -4.25
CA PHE A 51 11.37 -10.11 -4.43
C PHE A 51 11.85 -9.33 -3.20
N ILE A 52 11.42 -9.72 -1.99
CA ILE A 52 11.86 -9.08 -0.75
C ILE A 52 13.38 -9.21 -0.57
N ARG A 53 13.95 -10.39 -0.79
CA ARG A 53 15.39 -10.64 -0.68
C ARG A 53 16.20 -9.79 -1.66
N ILE A 54 15.78 -9.73 -2.93
CA ILE A 54 16.47 -8.93 -3.94
C ILE A 54 16.38 -7.44 -3.58
N THR A 55 15.21 -6.97 -3.16
CA THR A 55 15.03 -5.57 -2.71
C THR A 55 15.90 -5.25 -1.48
N GLN A 56 15.95 -6.13 -0.47
CA GLN A 56 16.82 -5.97 0.71
C GLN A 56 18.30 -5.95 0.33
N TRP A 57 18.75 -6.88 -0.52
CA TRP A 57 20.11 -6.91 -1.03
C TRP A 57 20.45 -5.61 -1.77
N SER A 58 19.51 -5.13 -2.57
CA SER A 58 19.67 -3.92 -3.36
C SER A 58 19.75 -2.65 -2.50
N ILE A 59 18.93 -2.53 -1.46
CA ILE A 59 18.98 -1.42 -0.48
C ILE A 59 20.34 -1.45 0.25
N ASN A 60 20.73 -2.62 0.78
CA ASN A 60 22.02 -2.78 1.45
C ASN A 60 23.21 -2.45 0.54
N GLN A 61 23.09 -2.75 -0.76
CA GLN A 61 24.12 -2.41 -1.74
C GLN A 61 24.13 -0.91 -2.05
N ALA A 62 22.98 -0.24 -2.12
CA ALA A 62 22.91 1.21 -2.32
C ALA A 62 23.50 1.99 -1.13
N ASP A 63 23.28 1.51 0.10
CA ASP A 63 23.85 2.08 1.32
C ASP A 63 25.39 1.97 1.34
N LYS A 64 25.94 0.82 0.91
CA LYS A 64 27.39 0.61 0.79
C LYS A 64 28.07 1.49 -0.26
N HIS A 65 27.32 2.00 -1.25
CA HIS A 65 27.83 2.80 -2.38
C HIS A 65 27.44 4.30 -2.29
N ARG A 66 27.37 4.87 -1.08
CA ARG A 66 27.07 6.30 -0.84
C ARG A 66 25.78 6.79 -1.53
N GLY A 67 24.73 5.96 -1.62
CA GLY A 67 23.44 6.35 -2.19
C GLY A 67 23.35 6.31 -3.72
N LYS A 68 24.34 5.73 -4.42
CA LYS A 68 24.20 5.49 -5.87
C LYS A 68 23.25 4.32 -6.11
N ARG A 69 22.00 4.63 -6.46
CA ARG A 69 20.95 3.67 -6.84
C ARG A 69 21.48 2.70 -7.90
N ASN A 70 21.45 1.40 -7.60
CA ASN A 70 21.88 0.36 -8.53
C ASN A 70 20.84 0.12 -9.65
N LEU A 71 21.21 -0.69 -10.64
CA LEU A 71 20.37 -0.98 -11.82
C LEU A 71 19.02 -1.61 -11.41
N TRP A 72 18.99 -2.38 -10.31
CA TRP A 72 17.79 -3.02 -9.77
C TRP A 72 16.78 -2.01 -9.20
N LEU A 73 17.24 -1.01 -8.45
CA LEU A 73 16.38 0.08 -7.96
C LEU A 73 15.79 0.87 -9.14
N ARG A 74 16.59 1.17 -10.17
CA ARG A 74 16.10 1.84 -11.39
C ARG A 74 15.05 1.00 -12.14
N THR A 75 15.18 -0.32 -12.15
CA THR A 75 14.16 -1.19 -12.75
C THR A 75 12.90 -1.27 -11.90
N LEU A 76 13.01 -1.27 -10.56
CA LEU A 76 11.85 -1.26 -9.67
C LEU A 76 11.10 0.08 -9.71
N ASP A 77 11.81 1.20 -9.81
CA ASP A 77 11.21 2.53 -10.01
C ASP A 77 10.40 2.55 -11.32
N LYS A 78 10.94 1.98 -12.40
CA LYS A 78 10.23 1.86 -13.69
C LYS A 78 9.02 0.93 -13.64
N LEU A 79 8.98 -0.01 -12.70
CA LEU A 79 7.86 -0.92 -12.48
C LEU A 79 6.80 -0.33 -11.53
N GLY A 80 6.95 0.92 -11.10
CA GLY A 80 5.97 1.59 -10.23
C GLY A 80 5.98 1.12 -8.78
N LEU A 81 7.05 0.43 -8.37
CA LEU A 81 7.32 0.05 -6.98
C LEU A 81 8.27 1.03 -6.28
N GLY A 82 8.65 2.10 -6.97
CA GLY A 82 9.44 3.19 -6.42
C GLY A 82 8.63 3.96 -5.39
N PHE A 83 9.14 4.04 -4.16
CA PHE A 83 8.67 4.92 -3.12
C PHE A 83 8.94 6.37 -3.52
N ASP A 84 8.11 6.93 -4.41
CA ASP A 84 7.88 8.38 -4.41
C ASP A 84 6.76 8.63 -3.38
N SER A 85 7.07 9.52 -2.45
CA SER A 85 6.19 9.96 -1.35
C SER A 85 4.99 10.74 -1.84
#